data_AF-A0A6J4UU68-F1
#
_entry.id   AF-A0A6J4UU68-F1
#
_cell.length_a   1.000
_cell.length_b   1.000
_cell.length_c   1.000
_cell.angle_alpha   90.00
_cell.angle_beta   90.00
_cell.angle_gamma   90.00
#
_symmetry.space_group_name_H-M   'P 1'
#
loop_
_entity.id
_entity.type
_entity.pdbx_description
1 polymer ?
#
loop_
_entity_poly.entity_id
_entity_poly.type
_entity_poly.pdbx_seq_one_letter_code
_entity_poly.pdbx_strand_id
1 'polypeptide(L)'
;MDTLRDLVDGVGDGRLWLLVGLCVATALTLQQVETVVEGAWPHQRRPAQRSPRARHAEGLWGSVGLLLLPGLLLGILNLAVLVWRERDETEAQVIGSLLVGLGWVAFVLASTERLPIGRYLRSLGLVGPAALAALLLVGDALLLIAFLDVLPSLDTVTDALRDAVPFV
;
A
#
# COMPACT_ATOMS: atom_id res chain seq x y z
N MET A 1 1.73 35.87 1.91
CA MET A 1 2.23 35.16 3.11
C MET A 1 1.20 34.18 3.63
N ASP A 2 -0.08 34.37 3.29
CA ASP A 2 -1.20 33.53 3.74
C ASP A 2 -1.14 32.12 3.14
N THR A 3 -0.72 31.97 1.88
CA THR A 3 -0.54 30.66 1.22
C THR A 3 0.49 29.75 1.90
N LEU A 4 1.56 30.31 2.45
CA LEU A 4 2.56 29.52 3.20
C LEU A 4 2.06 29.19 4.60
N ARG A 5 1.17 30.00 5.16
CA ARG A 5 0.56 29.79 6.46
C ARG A 5 -0.52 28.72 6.38
N ASP A 6 -1.34 28.73 5.34
CA ASP A 6 -2.28 27.66 5.00
C ASP A 6 -1.57 26.35 4.69
N LEU A 7 -0.38 26.41 4.06
CA LEU A 7 0.45 25.22 3.84
C LEU A 7 1.03 24.68 5.16
N VAL A 8 1.44 25.56 6.08
CA VAL A 8 1.97 25.18 7.40
C VAL A 8 0.88 24.69 8.34
N ASP A 9 -0.31 25.29 8.30
CA ASP A 9 -1.48 24.84 9.06
C ASP A 9 -2.05 23.54 8.47
N GLY A 10 -2.01 23.38 7.14
CA GLY A 10 -2.27 22.12 6.46
C GLY A 10 -1.23 21.04 6.78
N VAL A 11 0.05 21.40 6.98
CA VAL A 11 1.10 20.49 7.51
C VAL A 11 0.79 20.05 8.95
N GLY A 12 -0.07 20.75 9.68
CA GLY A 12 -0.62 20.28 10.96
C GLY A 12 -1.73 19.23 10.82
N ASP A 13 -2.27 19.04 9.62
CA ASP A 13 -3.37 18.13 9.35
C ASP A 13 -2.86 16.68 9.29
N GLY A 14 -3.36 15.85 10.21
CA GLY A 14 -2.96 14.44 10.32
C GLY A 14 -3.23 13.66 9.02
N ARG A 15 -4.21 14.08 8.22
CA ARG A 15 -4.56 13.45 6.94
C ARG A 15 -3.43 13.60 5.90
N LEU A 16 -2.76 14.75 5.84
CA LEU A 16 -1.64 14.95 4.91
C LEU A 16 -0.43 14.11 5.31
N TRP A 17 -0.15 13.99 6.61
CA TRP A 17 0.92 13.11 7.10
C TRP A 17 0.66 11.64 6.82
N LEU A 18 -0.61 11.19 6.92
CA LEU A 18 -0.99 9.84 6.53
C LEU A 18 -0.76 9.61 5.03
N LEU A 19 -1.06 10.60 4.20
CA LEU A 19 -0.86 10.52 2.74
C LEU A 19 0.63 10.42 2.39
N VAL A 20 1.46 11.26 3.02
CA VAL A 20 2.92 11.17 2.89
C VAL A 20 3.43 9.81 3.37
N GLY A 21 2.96 9.35 4.54
CA GLY A 21 3.31 8.05 5.09
C GLY A 21 2.96 6.90 4.15
N LEU A 22 1.81 6.98 3.50
CA LEU A 22 1.33 5.95 2.57
C LEU A 22 2.10 5.95 1.24
N CYS A 23 2.48 7.14 0.75
CA CYS A 23 3.39 7.26 -0.39
C CYS A 23 4.77 6.63 -0.08
N VAL A 24 5.32 6.90 1.11
CA VAL A 24 6.57 6.29 1.56
C VAL A 24 6.41 4.77 1.71
N ALA A 25 5.33 4.30 2.32
CA ALA A 25 5.03 2.87 2.45
C ALA A 25 4.96 2.18 1.07
N THR A 26 4.34 2.82 0.09
CA THR A 26 4.26 2.33 -1.30
C THR A 26 5.64 2.25 -1.94
N ALA A 27 6.46 3.29 -1.81
CA ALA A 27 7.82 3.30 -2.34
C ALA A 27 8.69 2.19 -1.73
N LEU A 28 8.59 1.98 -0.42
CA LEU A 28 9.30 0.90 0.27
C LEU A 28 8.81 -0.49 -0.21
N THR A 29 7.50 -0.68 -0.34
CA THR A 29 6.93 -1.92 -0.89
C THR A 29 7.43 -2.19 -2.30
N LEU A 30 7.49 -1.15 -3.15
CA LEU A 30 8.00 -1.26 -4.52
C LEU A 30 9.45 -1.78 -4.55
N GLN A 31 10.33 -1.24 -3.70
CA GLN A 31 11.72 -1.69 -3.58
C GLN A 31 11.82 -3.17 -3.14
N GLN A 32 10.93 -3.61 -2.25
CA GLN A 32 10.88 -5.01 -1.81
C GLN A 32 10.33 -5.95 -2.90
N VAL A 33 9.40 -5.48 -3.73
CA VAL A 33 8.89 -6.26 -4.88
C VAL A 33 9.95 -6.34 -5.98
N GLU A 34 10.64 -5.24 -6.27
CA GLU A 34 11.71 -5.18 -7.27
C GLU A 34 12.80 -6.20 -6.96
N THR A 35 13.24 -6.30 -5.71
CA THR A 35 14.23 -7.31 -5.30
C THR A 35 13.78 -8.76 -5.53
N VAL A 36 12.49 -9.04 -5.49
CA VAL A 36 11.94 -10.37 -5.83
C VAL A 36 11.88 -10.57 -7.35
N VAL A 37 11.44 -9.56 -8.10
CA VAL A 37 11.32 -9.62 -9.56
C VAL A 37 12.69 -9.72 -10.23
N GLU A 38 13.67 -8.93 -9.78
CA GLU A 38 15.06 -9.00 -10.24
C GLU A 38 15.69 -10.36 -9.94
N GLY A 39 15.38 -10.95 -8.78
CA GLY A 39 15.80 -12.31 -8.42
C GLY A 39 15.20 -13.40 -9.31
N ALA A 40 14.08 -13.14 -9.99
CA ALA A 40 13.44 -14.05 -10.94
C ALA A 40 13.98 -13.91 -12.38
N TRP A 41 14.80 -12.89 -12.67
CA TRP A 41 15.32 -12.66 -14.01
C TRP A 41 16.44 -13.65 -14.37
N PRO A 42 16.37 -14.35 -15.52
CA PRO A 42 17.24 -15.50 -15.82
C PRO A 42 18.73 -15.18 -15.96
N HIS A 43 19.11 -13.90 -16.03
CA HIS A 43 20.50 -13.46 -16.28
C HIS A 43 21.20 -12.85 -15.05
N GLN A 44 20.51 -12.66 -13.91
CA GLN A 44 21.16 -12.27 -12.66
C GLN A 44 21.48 -13.50 -11.79
N ARG A 45 22.67 -13.47 -11.19
CA ARG A 45 23.34 -14.60 -10.56
C ARG A 45 22.46 -15.28 -9.50
N ARG A 46 22.09 -16.55 -9.74
CA ARG A 46 21.51 -17.43 -8.72
C ARG A 46 22.42 -17.41 -7.48
N PRO A 47 21.95 -17.01 -6.29
CA PRO A 47 22.66 -17.35 -5.06
C PRO A 47 22.74 -18.88 -4.99
N ALA A 48 23.96 -19.40 -5.09
CA ALA A 48 24.22 -20.82 -4.98
C ALA A 48 23.79 -21.28 -3.58
N GLN A 49 23.02 -22.37 -3.53
CA GLN A 49 22.54 -23.07 -2.32
C GLN A 49 21.46 -22.34 -1.48
N ARG A 50 20.20 -22.38 -1.93
CA ARG A 50 19.03 -22.35 -1.03
C ARG A 50 18.16 -23.57 -1.27
N SER A 51 17.64 -24.15 -0.19
CA SER A 51 16.81 -25.36 -0.24
C SER A 51 15.50 -25.13 -1.01
N PRO A 52 14.93 -26.14 -1.68
CA PRO A 52 13.72 -25.98 -2.49
C PRO A 52 12.52 -25.39 -1.72
N ARG A 53 12.36 -25.72 -0.43
CA ARG A 53 11.31 -25.17 0.43
C ARG A 53 11.50 -23.69 0.76
N ALA A 54 12.74 -23.23 0.91
CA ALA A 54 13.02 -21.81 1.15
C ALA A 54 12.69 -20.95 -0.08
N ARG A 55 12.90 -21.48 -1.30
CA ARG A 55 12.56 -20.80 -2.56
C ARG A 55 11.06 -20.60 -2.76
N HIS A 56 10.24 -21.58 -2.42
CA HIS A 56 8.78 -21.45 -2.54
C HIS A 56 8.21 -20.43 -1.54
N ALA A 57 8.71 -20.43 -0.31
CA ALA A 57 8.30 -19.43 0.69
C ALA A 57 8.73 -18.01 0.26
N GLU A 58 9.95 -17.83 -0.25
CA GLU A 58 10.42 -16.53 -0.79
C GLU A 58 9.53 -16.03 -1.95
N GLY A 59 9.14 -16.90 -2.88
CA GLY A 59 8.24 -16.53 -3.99
C GLY A 59 6.84 -16.10 -3.53
N LEU A 60 6.30 -16.75 -2.49
CA LEU A 60 4.99 -16.40 -1.92
C LEU A 60 5.02 -15.09 -1.15
N TRP A 61 6.10 -14.81 -0.40
CA TRP A 61 6.28 -13.49 0.23
C TRP A 61 6.39 -12.38 -0.82
N GLY A 62 6.99 -12.67 -1.98
CA GLY A 62 6.95 -11.78 -3.13
C GLY A 62 5.54 -11.46 -3.62
N SER A 63 4.67 -12.47 -3.70
CA SER A 63 3.28 -12.26 -4.11
C SER A 63 2.48 -11.42 -3.11
N VAL A 64 2.75 -11.55 -1.81
CA VAL A 64 2.17 -10.67 -0.76
C VAL A 64 2.61 -9.23 -0.96
N GLY A 65 3.89 -9.00 -1.29
CA GLY A 65 4.40 -7.67 -1.65
C GLY A 65 3.70 -7.07 -2.86
N LEU A 66 3.45 -7.88 -3.89
CA LEU A 66 2.72 -7.43 -5.09
C LEU A 66 1.25 -7.10 -4.77
N LEU A 67 0.63 -7.89 -3.90
CA LEU A 67 -0.76 -7.70 -3.46
C LEU A 67 -0.92 -6.47 -2.53
N LEU A 68 0.14 -6.04 -1.85
CA LEU A 68 0.11 -4.80 -1.06
C LEU A 68 -0.01 -3.54 -1.93
N LEU A 69 0.49 -3.57 -3.18
CA LEU A 69 0.47 -2.40 -4.07
C LEU A 69 -0.94 -1.88 -4.35
N PRO A 70 -1.93 -2.69 -4.79
CA PRO A 70 -3.28 -2.20 -5.03
C PRO A 70 -3.92 -1.64 -3.75
N GLY A 71 -3.78 -2.29 -2.60
CA GLY A 71 -4.29 -1.78 -1.32
C GLY A 71 -3.71 -0.43 -0.90
N LEU A 72 -2.38 -0.28 -1.01
CA LEU A 72 -1.71 0.98 -0.71
C LEU A 72 -2.13 2.09 -1.68
N LEU A 73 -2.22 1.79 -2.97
CA LEU A 73 -2.68 2.74 -3.98
C LEU A 73 -4.14 3.16 -3.73
N LEU A 74 -5.02 2.21 -3.44
CA LEU A 74 -6.41 2.49 -3.08
C LEU A 74 -6.49 3.36 -1.81
N GLY A 75 -5.64 3.11 -0.81
CA GLY A 75 -5.55 3.97 0.36
C GLY A 75 -5.16 5.41 0.01
N ILE A 76 -4.21 5.60 -0.92
CA ILE A 76 -3.79 6.93 -1.39
C ILE A 76 -4.97 7.62 -2.08
N LEU A 77 -5.66 6.91 -2.97
CA LEU A 77 -6.80 7.45 -3.71
C LEU A 77 -7.95 7.83 -2.79
N ASN A 78 -8.34 6.95 -1.86
CA ASN A 78 -9.39 7.24 -0.88
C ASN A 78 -9.03 8.47 -0.04
N LEU A 79 -7.81 8.53 0.49
CA LEU A 79 -7.37 9.64 1.33
C LEU A 79 -7.26 10.96 0.54
N ALA A 80 -6.79 10.91 -0.70
CA ALA A 80 -6.74 12.06 -1.59
C ALA A 80 -8.14 12.63 -1.87
N VAL A 81 -9.13 11.77 -2.10
CA VAL A 81 -10.51 12.21 -2.33
C VAL A 81 -11.15 12.76 -1.05
N LEU A 82 -10.87 12.18 0.13
CA LEU A 82 -11.33 12.73 1.42
C LEU A 82 -10.77 14.13 1.68
N VAL A 83 -9.46 14.32 1.46
CA VAL A 83 -8.79 15.61 1.60
C VAL A 83 -9.35 16.62 0.60
N TRP A 84 -9.57 16.21 -0.65
CA TRP A 84 -10.11 17.10 -1.68
C TRP A 84 -11.56 17.53 -1.43
N ARG A 85 -12.39 16.62 -0.90
CA ARG A 85 -13.83 16.89 -0.72
C ARG A 85 -14.24 17.23 0.71
N GLU A 86 -13.28 17.33 1.63
CA GLU A 86 -13.51 17.56 3.07
C GLU A 86 -14.58 16.60 3.64
N ARG A 87 -14.57 15.35 3.19
CA ARG A 87 -15.54 14.31 3.61
C ARG A 87 -15.02 13.58 4.84
N ASP A 88 -15.95 12.94 5.56
CA ASP A 88 -15.65 12.01 6.64
C ASP A 88 -15.36 10.61 6.10
N GLU A 89 -14.55 9.87 6.83
CA GLU A 89 -14.14 8.50 6.49
C GLU A 89 -15.33 7.54 6.62
N THR A 90 -15.48 6.60 5.68
CA THR A 90 -16.48 5.55 5.79
C THR A 90 -15.98 4.39 6.65
N GLU A 91 -16.88 3.64 7.30
CA GLU A 91 -16.49 2.48 8.11
C GLU A 91 -15.70 1.43 7.30
N ALA A 92 -16.09 1.20 6.04
CA ALA A 92 -15.38 0.32 5.12
C ALA A 92 -13.95 0.81 4.83
N GLN A 93 -13.75 2.13 4.71
CA GLN A 93 -12.43 2.72 4.52
C GLN A 93 -11.54 2.54 5.75
N VAL A 94 -12.07 2.77 6.95
CA VAL A 94 -11.33 2.60 8.20
C VAL A 94 -10.91 1.14 8.37
N ILE A 95 -11.83 0.21 8.18
CA ILE A 95 -11.54 -1.23 8.31
C ILE A 95 -10.57 -1.68 7.20
N GLY A 96 -10.80 -1.29 5.95
CA GLY A 96 -9.94 -1.64 4.82
C GLY A 96 -8.50 -1.13 4.99
N SER A 97 -8.35 0.15 5.37
CA SER A 97 -7.04 0.75 5.63
C SER A 97 -6.33 0.12 6.82
N LEU A 98 -7.05 -0.26 7.88
CA LEU A 98 -6.49 -0.98 9.01
C LEU A 98 -5.99 -2.38 8.61
N LEU A 99 -6.75 -3.12 7.80
CA LEU A 99 -6.34 -4.44 7.32
C LEU A 99 -5.09 -4.36 6.42
N VAL A 100 -5.05 -3.41 5.49
CA VAL A 100 -3.89 -3.17 4.63
C VAL A 100 -2.69 -2.69 5.45
N GLY A 101 -2.90 -1.79 6.42
CA GLY A 101 -1.86 -1.30 7.31
C GLY A 101 -1.25 -2.40 8.17
N LEU A 102 -2.08 -3.27 8.76
CA LEU A 102 -1.62 -4.44 9.51
C LEU A 102 -0.88 -5.42 8.60
N GLY A 103 -1.39 -5.67 7.40
CA GLY A 103 -0.73 -6.50 6.40
C GLY A 103 0.64 -5.96 6.00
N TRP A 104 0.75 -4.63 5.82
CA TRP A 104 2.01 -3.96 5.52
C TRP A 104 3.02 -4.06 6.66
N VAL A 105 2.59 -3.81 7.91
CA VAL A 105 3.46 -3.95 9.09
C VAL A 105 3.97 -5.39 9.21
N ALA A 106 3.08 -6.37 9.07
CA ALA A 106 3.46 -7.78 9.12
C ALA A 106 4.46 -8.16 8.01
N PHE A 107 4.27 -7.62 6.80
CA PHE A 107 5.20 -7.79 5.69
C PHE A 107 6.58 -7.18 5.99
N VAL A 108 6.64 -5.94 6.49
CA VAL A 108 7.90 -5.29 6.88
C VAL A 108 8.64 -6.08 7.96
N LEU A 109 7.90 -6.56 8.98
CA LEU A 109 8.46 -7.42 10.04
C LEU A 109 9.02 -8.73 9.49
N ALA A 110 8.32 -9.36 8.54
CA ALA A 110 8.77 -10.59 7.90
C ALA A 110 10.02 -10.38 7.02
N SER A 111 10.09 -9.24 6.32
CA SER A 111 11.21 -8.85 5.46
C SER A 111 12.47 -8.46 6.24
N THR A 112 12.34 -8.08 7.51
CA THR A 112 13.48 -7.69 8.35
C THR A 112 14.23 -8.91 8.90
N GLU A 113 15.49 -9.11 8.47
CA GLU A 113 16.34 -10.21 8.98
C GLU A 113 16.92 -9.97 10.39
N ARG A 114 16.91 -8.71 10.84
CA ARG A 114 17.53 -8.29 12.11
C ARG A 114 16.67 -8.59 13.34
N LEU A 115 15.38 -8.89 13.16
CA LEU A 115 14.45 -9.16 14.26
C LEU A 115 14.20 -10.67 14.38
N PRO A 116 14.21 -11.23 15.61
CA PRO A 116 13.87 -12.64 15.82
C PRO A 116 12.44 -12.98 15.36
N ILE A 117 11.57 -11.97 15.34
CA ILE A 117 10.18 -12.04 14.86
C ILE A 117 10.11 -12.37 13.36
N GLY A 118 11.00 -11.80 12.52
CA GLY A 118 11.04 -12.10 11.09
C GLY A 118 11.41 -13.55 10.81
N ARG A 119 12.32 -14.13 11.62
CA ARG A 119 12.68 -15.55 11.55
C ARG A 119 11.52 -16.45 11.97
N TYR A 120 10.76 -16.05 12.99
CA TYR A 120 9.56 -16.77 13.41
C TYR A 120 8.46 -16.74 12.35
N LEU A 121 8.17 -15.59 11.75
CA LEU A 121 7.19 -15.45 10.67
C LEU A 121 7.55 -16.30 9.45
N ARG A 122 8.83 -16.36 9.06
CA ARG A 122 9.29 -17.26 7.99
C ARG A 122 9.23 -18.75 8.38
N SER A 123 9.33 -19.07 9.67
CA SER A 123 9.21 -20.45 10.16
C SER A 123 7.79 -21.03 10.03
N LEU A 124 6.77 -20.17 9.91
CA LEU A 124 5.38 -20.56 9.62
C LEU A 124 5.19 -21.15 8.20
N GLY A 125 6.23 -21.10 7.36
CA GLY A 125 6.20 -21.68 6.02
C GLY A 125 5.14 -21.02 5.13
N LEU A 126 4.25 -21.82 4.55
CA LEU A 126 3.18 -21.37 3.64
C LEU A 126 2.05 -20.62 4.37
N VAL A 127 1.82 -20.91 5.65
CA VAL A 127 0.64 -20.42 6.38
C VAL A 127 0.68 -18.92 6.58
N GLY A 128 1.85 -18.36 6.92
CA GLY A 128 2.05 -16.92 7.11
C GLY A 128 1.68 -16.07 5.88
N PRO A 129 2.33 -16.27 4.71
CA PRO A 129 2.02 -15.49 3.51
C PRO A 129 0.60 -15.77 2.97
N ALA A 130 0.06 -16.98 3.10
CA ALA A 130 -1.30 -17.27 2.69
C ALA A 130 -2.36 -16.52 3.53
N ALA A 131 -2.17 -16.47 4.86
CA ALA A 131 -3.04 -15.72 5.74
C ALA A 131 -2.99 -14.22 5.44
N LEU A 132 -1.79 -13.67 5.19
CA LEU A 132 -1.63 -12.28 4.78
C LEU A 132 -2.27 -12.00 3.42
N ALA A 133 -2.13 -12.91 2.45
CA ALA A 133 -2.77 -12.74 1.15
C ALA A 133 -4.30 -12.66 1.27
N ALA A 134 -4.92 -13.55 2.07
CA ALA A 134 -6.36 -13.50 2.32
C ALA A 134 -6.78 -12.21 3.04
N LEU A 135 -6.01 -11.78 4.05
CA LEU A 135 -6.24 -10.54 4.77
C LEU A 135 -6.21 -9.32 3.83
N LEU A 136 -5.20 -9.26 2.96
CA LEU A 136 -5.02 -8.17 2.00
C LEU A 136 -6.12 -8.16 0.95
N LEU A 137 -6.54 -9.31 0.42
CA LEU A 137 -7.67 -9.38 -0.50
C LEU A 137 -8.94 -8.77 0.08
N VAL A 138 -9.22 -9.03 1.36
CA VAL A 138 -10.36 -8.44 2.06
C VAL A 138 -10.16 -6.93 2.24
N GLY A 139 -8.96 -6.50 2.65
CA GLY A 139 -8.63 -5.09 2.80
C GLY A 139 -8.80 -4.30 1.49
N ASP A 140 -8.27 -4.84 0.40
CA ASP A 140 -8.36 -4.26 -0.94
C ASP A 140 -9.80 -4.18 -1.42
N ALA A 141 -10.60 -5.24 -1.23
CA ALA A 141 -12.00 -5.24 -1.59
C ALA A 141 -12.79 -4.16 -0.82
N LEU A 142 -12.53 -4.00 0.48
CA LEU A 142 -13.16 -2.96 1.29
C LEU A 142 -12.75 -1.56 0.85
N LEU A 143 -11.46 -1.32 0.59
CA LEU A 143 -10.98 -0.04 0.09
C LEU A 143 -11.51 0.28 -1.30
N LEU A 144 -11.70 -0.73 -2.15
CA LEU A 144 -12.30 -0.57 -3.47
C LEU A 144 -13.79 -0.19 -3.35
N ILE A 145 -14.55 -0.86 -2.50
CA ILE A 145 -15.96 -0.53 -2.26
C ILE A 145 -16.08 0.89 -1.70
N ALA A 146 -15.28 1.23 -0.68
CA ALA A 146 -15.26 2.58 -0.11
C ALA A 146 -14.90 3.63 -1.17
N PHE A 147 -13.93 3.34 -2.04
CA PHE A 147 -13.55 4.24 -3.12
C PHE A 147 -14.69 4.44 -4.13
N LEU A 148 -15.38 3.36 -4.51
CA LEU A 148 -16.51 3.41 -5.43
C LEU A 148 -17.69 4.22 -4.85
N ASP A 149 -17.92 4.14 -3.55
CA ASP A 149 -18.96 4.93 -2.86
C ASP A 149 -18.65 6.43 -2.87
N VAL A 150 -17.37 6.79 -2.85
CA VAL A 150 -16.91 8.19 -2.79
C VAL A 150 -16.57 8.73 -4.20
N LEU A 151 -16.50 7.87 -5.21
CA LEU A 151 -16.04 8.19 -6.56
C LEU A 151 -16.83 9.37 -7.15
N PRO A 152 -16.15 10.46 -7.54
CA PRO A 152 -16.82 11.56 -8.24
C PRO A 152 -17.31 11.08 -9.60
N SER A 153 -18.44 11.64 -10.06
CA SER A 153 -18.84 11.45 -11.45
C SER A 153 -17.76 12.02 -12.38
N LEU A 154 -17.58 11.39 -13.54
CA LEU A 154 -16.58 11.80 -14.53
C LEU A 154 -16.76 13.26 -14.96
N ASP A 155 -17.99 13.75 -14.93
CA ASP A 155 -18.34 15.15 -15.23
C ASP A 155 -17.69 16.10 -14.21
N THR A 156 -17.75 15.79 -12.91
CA THR A 156 -17.13 16.62 -11.85
C THR A 156 -15.61 16.66 -11.96
N VAL A 157 -14.99 15.55 -12.37
CA VAL A 157 -13.53 15.50 -12.58
C VAL A 157 -13.13 16.34 -13.79
N THR A 158 -13.92 16.27 -14.87
CA THR A 158 -13.68 17.02 -16.10
C THR A 158 -13.86 18.53 -15.88
N ASP A 159 -14.90 18.92 -15.13
CA ASP A 159 -15.14 20.33 -14.77
C ASP A 159 -14.03 20.89 -13.89
N ALA A 160 -13.55 20.13 -12.89
CA ALA A 160 -12.44 20.54 -12.05
C ALA A 160 -11.11 20.66 -12.83
N LEU A 161 -10.86 19.77 -13.78
CA LEU A 161 -9.70 19.84 -14.67
C LEU A 161 -9.76 21.05 -15.60
N ARG A 162 -10.95 21.38 -16.11
CA ARG A 162 -11.19 22.57 -16.93
C ARG A 162 -10.99 23.86 -16.15
N ASP A 163 -11.42 23.91 -14.89
CA ASP A 163 -11.18 25.06 -14.01
C ASP A 163 -9.70 25.19 -13.60
N ALA A 164 -9.00 24.07 -13.38
CA ALA A 164 -7.59 24.06 -13.00
C ALA A 164 -6.62 24.34 -14.17
N VAL A 165 -7.01 24.00 -15.40
CA VAL A 165 -6.23 24.22 -16.61
C VAL A 165 -7.10 24.98 -17.63
N PRO A 166 -7.13 26.33 -17.58
CA PRO A 166 -8.04 27.15 -18.39
C PRO A 166 -7.73 27.15 -19.90
N PHE A 167 -6.86 26.25 -20.37
CA PHE A 167 -6.36 26.18 -21.75
C PHE A 167 -6.74 24.87 -22.48
N VAL A 168 -7.58 24.02 -21.89
CA VAL A 168 -8.18 22.81 -22.50
C VAL A 168 -9.69 22.83 -22.33
#